data_AF-A0A4Y9FB82-F1
#
_entry.id   AF-A0A4Y9FB82-F1
#
_cell.length_a   1.000
_cell.length_b   1.000
_cell.length_c   1.000
_cell.angle_alpha   90.00
_cell.angle_beta   90.00
_cell.angle_gamma   90.00
#
_symmetry.space_group_name_H-M   'P 1'
#
loop_
_entity.id
_entity.type
_entity.pdbx_description
1 polymer ?
#
loop_
_entity_poly.entity_id
_entity_poly.type
_entity_poly.pdbx_seq_one_letter_code
_entity_poly.pdbx_strand_id
1 'polypeptide(L)' 'MRVLFVEGKEKEVLLRLAWELPHPFWLLEGEGVWLLEVFSAGEEAIAKAQALPGVKVWAFTLQDGVVYRGCGKKSATSP' A
#
# COMPACT_ATOMS: atom_id res chain seq x y z
N MET A 1 2.69 -11.14 6.21
CA MET A 1 1.96 -9.85 6.11
C MET A 1 1.52 -9.64 4.66
N ARG A 2 0.35 -9.06 4.38
CA ARG A 2 -0.03 -8.70 3.01
C ARG A 2 0.22 -7.22 2.76
N VAL A 3 0.65 -6.88 1.55
CA VAL A 3 0.85 -5.49 1.09
C VAL A 3 0.01 -5.29 -0.16
N LEU A 4 -0.78 -4.22 -0.15
CA LEU A 4 -1.66 -3.83 -1.24
C LEU A 4 -1.05 -2.64 -1.96
N PHE A 5 -0.98 -2.71 -3.27
CA PHE A 5 -0.59 -1.62 -4.16
C PHE A 5 -1.78 -1.21 -5.00
N VAL A 6 -2.07 0.10 -5.03
CA VAL A 6 -3.12 0.70 -5.85
C VAL A 6 -2.51 1.82 -6.68
N GLU A 7 -2.42 1.63 -7.99
CA GLU A 7 -1.97 2.65 -8.94
C GLU A 7 -3.19 3.37 -9.53
N GLY A 8 -3.17 4.69 -9.56
CA GLY A 8 -4.23 5.50 -10.16
C GLY A 8 -3.72 6.88 -10.60
N LYS A 9 -4.52 7.59 -11.41
CA LYS A 9 -4.20 8.96 -11.84
C LYS A 9 -4.67 10.03 -10.85
N GLU A 10 -5.70 9.72 -10.07
CA GLU A 10 -6.36 10.65 -9.16
C GLU A 10 -5.84 10.46 -7.74
N LYS A 11 -5.00 11.40 -7.29
CA LYS A 11 -4.38 11.40 -5.97
C LYS A 11 -5.41 11.33 -4.85
N GLU A 12 -6.47 12.14 -4.97
CA GLU A 12 -7.49 12.33 -3.95
C GLU A 12 -8.31 11.05 -3.74
N VAL A 13 -8.55 10.29 -4.81
CA VAL A 13 -9.23 8.99 -4.76
C VAL A 13 -8.41 7.98 -3.96
N LEU A 14 -7.09 7.92 -4.19
CA LEU A 14 -6.17 7.05 -3.45
C LEU A 14 -6.03 7.46 -1.99
N LEU A 15 -5.94 8.77 -1.69
CA LEU A 15 -5.90 9.27 -0.32
C LEU A 15 -7.17 8.93 0.47
N ARG A 16 -8.33 9.06 -0.16
CA ARG A 16 -9.59 8.70 0.48
C ARG A 16 -9.65 7.22 0.83
N LEU A 17 -9.25 6.34 -0.10
CA LEU A 17 -9.13 4.91 0.18
C LEU A 17 -8.20 4.66 1.38
N ALA A 18 -7.04 5.33 1.41
CA ALA A 18 -6.08 5.18 2.50
C ALA A 18 -6.64 5.57 3.87
N TRP A 19 -7.40 6.66 3.95
CA TRP A 19 -8.04 7.12 5.19
C TRP A 19 -9.19 6.23 5.66
N GLU A 20 -9.82 5.47 4.76
CA GLU A 20 -10.88 4.51 5.10
C GLU A 20 -10.33 3.18 5.63
N LEU A 21 -9.00 2.96 5.57
CA LEU A 21 -8.34 1.74 6.02
C LEU A 21 -7.58 1.98 7.34
N PRO A 22 -7.73 1.13 8.36
CA PRO A 22 -7.01 1.25 9.63
C PRO A 22 -5.58 0.68 9.52
N HIS A 23 -4.86 1.05 8.46
CA HIS A 23 -3.60 0.44 8.07
C HIS A 23 -2.54 1.49 7.76
N PRO A 24 -1.26 1.26 8.12
CA PRO A 24 -0.18 2.13 7.67
C PRO A 24 -0.12 2.15 6.14
N PHE A 25 0.12 3.33 5.57
CA PHE A 25 0.25 3.48 4.13
C PHE A 25 1.34 4.47 3.74
N TRP A 26 1.81 4.34 2.50
CA TRP A 26 2.58 5.34 1.79
C TRP A 26 1.89 5.73 0.50
N LEU A 27 1.96 7.01 0.16
CA LEU A 27 1.53 7.51 -1.13
C LEU A 27 2.76 8.02 -1.86
N LEU A 28 3.07 7.39 -2.99
CA LEU A 28 4.21 7.71 -3.84
C LEU A 28 3.71 8.41 -5.10
N GLU A 29 4.45 9.42 -5.53
CA GLU A 29 4.26 10.09 -6.82
C GLU A 29 5.18 9.44 -7.86
N GLY A 30 4.63 9.10 -9.02
CA GLY A 30 5.37 8.65 -10.19
C GLY A 30 5.11 9.56 -11.39
N GLU A 31 5.68 9.23 -12.55
CA GLU A 31 5.50 10.01 -13.77
C GLU A 31 4.04 9.92 -14.29
N GLY A 32 3.21 10.88 -13.90
CA GLY A 32 1.81 10.98 -14.32
C GLY A 32 0.86 9.99 -13.63
N VAL A 33 1.32 9.32 -12.56
CA VAL A 33 0.53 8.37 -11.77
C VAL A 33 0.88 8.50 -10.28
N TRP A 34 -0.04 8.00 -9.45
CA TRP A 34 0.13 7.87 -8.01
C TRP A 34 0.06 6.40 -7.64
N LEU A 35 0.88 6.00 -6.67
CA LEU A 35 0.91 4.65 -6.13
C LEU A 35 0.65 4.69 -4.63
N LEU A 36 -0.44 4.08 -4.20
CA LEU A 36 -0.75 3.85 -2.80
C LEU A 36 -0.25 2.46 -2.39
N GLU A 37 0.62 2.40 -1.39
CA GLU A 37 1.07 1.17 -0.74
C GLU A 37 0.43 1.07 0.65
N VAL A 38 -0.35 0.03 0.92
CA VAL A 38 -1.01 -0.22 2.19
C VAL A 38 -0.50 -1.52 2.83
N PHE A 39 0.02 -1.42 4.05
CA PHE A 39 0.54 -2.56 4.80
C PHE A 39 -0.58 -3.32 5.52
N SER A 40 -0.38 -4.62 5.74
CA SER A 40 -1.34 -5.50 6.44
C SER A 40 -2.75 -5.52 5.83
N ALA A 41 -2.86 -5.28 4.53
CA ALA A 41 -4.15 -5.24 3.83
C ALA A 41 -4.83 -6.62 3.83
N GLY A 42 -5.99 -6.70 4.49
CA GLY A 42 -6.89 -7.85 4.44
C GLY A 42 -7.78 -7.86 3.19
N GLU A 43 -8.63 -8.88 3.05
CA GLU A 43 -9.57 -9.02 1.92
C GLU A 43 -10.48 -7.79 1.74
N GLU A 44 -10.91 -7.15 2.84
CA GLU A 44 -11.73 -5.94 2.80
C GLU A 44 -11.02 -4.79 2.07
N ALA A 45 -9.72 -4.59 2.34
CA ALA A 45 -8.93 -3.54 1.71
C ALA A 45 -8.77 -3.77 0.21
N ILE A 46 -8.58 -5.04 -0.18
CA ILE A 46 -8.49 -5.44 -1.59
C ILE A 46 -9.82 -5.18 -2.31
N ALA A 47 -10.94 -5.59 -1.71
CA ALA A 47 -12.27 -5.37 -2.29
C ALA A 47 -12.59 -3.88 -2.47
N LYS A 48 -12.30 -3.05 -1.45
CA LYS A 48 -12.45 -1.59 -1.52
C LYS A 48 -11.60 -0.98 -2.63
N ALA A 49 -10.35 -1.41 -2.78
CA ALA A 49 -9.48 -0.92 -3.83
C ALA A 49 -9.95 -1.32 -5.24
N GLN A 50 -10.38 -2.58 -5.42
CA GLN A 50 -10.89 -3.08 -6.70
C GLN A 50 -12.21 -2.43 -7.14
N ALA A 51 -12.97 -1.86 -6.20
CA ALA A 51 -14.19 -1.13 -6.49
C ALA A 51 -13.94 0.28 -7.05
N LEU A 52 -12.70 0.80 -6.97
CA LEU A 52 -12.36 2.10 -7.54
C LEU A 52 -12.26 2.02 -9.06
N PRO A 53 -12.87 2.96 -9.81
CA PRO A 53 -12.75 2.99 -11.26
C PRO A 53 -11.34 3.42 -11.68
N GLY A 54 -10.81 2.80 -12.75
CA GLY A 54 -9.60 3.26 -13.43
C GLY A 54 -8.28 3.05 -12.67
N VAL A 55 -8.28 2.23 -11.61
CA VAL A 55 -7.07 1.85 -10.87
C VAL A 55 -6.55 0.48 -11.29
N LYS A 56 -5.26 0.23 -11.02
CA LYS A 56 -4.69 -1.12 -11.02
C LYS A 56 -4.40 -1.54 -9.58
N VAL A 57 -4.73 -2.79 -9.26
CA VAL A 57 -4.64 -3.31 -7.90
C VAL A 57 -3.80 -4.58 -7.89
N TRP A 58 -2.80 -4.63 -7.01
CA TRP A 58 -2.01 -5.82 -6.75
C TRP A 58 -1.89 -6.07 -5.26
N ALA A 59 -1.99 -7.34 -4.84
CA ALA A 59 -1.77 -7.74 -3.47
C ALA A 59 -0.66 -8.79 -3.42
N PHE A 60 0.33 -8.56 -2.57
CA PHE A 60 1.46 -9.46 -2.38
C PHE A 60 1.49 -9.95 -0.94
N THR A 61 1.81 -11.22 -0.75
CA THR A 61 2.17 -11.75 0.56
C THR A 61 3.67 -11.57 0.74
N LEU A 62 4.07 -10.79 1.74
CA LEU A 62 5.46 -10.74 2.20
C LEU A 62 5.86 -12.13 2.70
N GLN A 63 6.72 -12.79 1.93
CA GLN A 63 7.48 -13.98 2.34
C GLN A 63 8.72 -13.49 3.10
N ASP A 64 9.12 -14.20 4.16
CA ASP A 64 10.19 -13.85 5.10
C ASP A 64 11.24 -12.88 4.54
N GLY A 65 11.07 -11.60 4.85
CA GLY A 65 11.78 -10.52 4.20
C GLY A 65 11.61 -9.22 4.97
N VAL A 66 12.72 -8.77 5.55
CA VAL A 66 12.85 -7.50 6.25
C VAL A 66 12.27 -6.37 5.41
N VAL A 67 11.28 -5.66 5.94
CA VAL A 67 10.85 -4.37 5.38
C VAL A 67 11.98 -3.37 5.65
N TYR A 68 12.84 -3.14 4.65
CA TYR A 68 13.82 -2.07 4.70
C TYR A 68 13.07 -0.73 4.65
N ARG A 69 12.70 -0.22 5.82
CA ARG A 69 12.29 1.18 5.97
C ARG A 69 13.49 2.03 5.53
N GLY A 70 13.35 2.75 4.42
CA GLY A 70 14.42 3.54 3.83
C GLY A 70 15.15 4.44 4.85
N CYS A 71 16.46 4.57 4.63
CA CYS A 71 17.49 5.25 5.44
C CYS A 71 17.86 4.61 6.80
N GLY A 72 18.59 3.49 6.72
CA GLY A 72 19.86 3.39 7.45
C GLY A 72 19.85 3.11 8.96
N LYS A 73 18.74 2.68 9.57
CA LYS A 73 18.81 2.07 10.91
C LYS A 73 18.19 0.68 10.90
N LYS A 74 19.06 -0.33 11.02
CA LYS A 74 18.69 -1.70 11.37
C LYS A 74 17.84 -1.65 12.64
N SER A 75 16.53 -1.76 12.53
CA SER A 75 15.71 -2.15 13.67
C SER A 75 15.92 -3.65 13.85
N ALA A 76 16.79 -4.02 14.79
CA ALA A 76 16.88 -5.38 15.25
C ALA A 76 15.53 -5.76 15.86
N THR A 77 14.74 -6.57 15.16
CA THR A 77 13.79 -7.44 15.85
C THR A 77 14.61 -8.59 16.41
N SER A 78 14.89 -8.52 17.71
CA SER A 78 15.39 -9.64 18.51
C SER A 78 14.41 -10.84 18.43
N PRO A 79 14.90 -12.06 18.71
CA PRO A 79 14.32 -13.33 18.25
C PRO A 79 12.86 -13.59 18.64
#